data_AF-A0A0B6YA44-F1
#
_entry.id   AF-A0A0B6YA44-F1
#
_cell.length_a   1.000
_cell.length_b   1.000
_cell.length_c   1.000
_cell.angle_alpha   90.00
_cell.angle_beta   90.00
_cell.angle_gamma   90.00
#
_symmetry.space_group_name_H-M   'P 1'
#
loop_
_entity.id
_entity.type
_entity.pdbx_description
1 polymer ?
#
loop_
_entity_poly.entity_id
_entity_poly.type
_entity_poly.pdbx_seq_one_letter_code
_entity_poly.pdbx_strand_id
1 'polypeptide(L)'
;SENDTFRKYVANLDLTVQWYNKVRTTILEVEYPLIEDQLAEIDVQLKKAENTLNWQSDGVWAYIEQTRDHVHDLETRVQKSKDNVEEIKKIMTTWSKTPLFERKDEKYDCLLQVDDR
;
A
#
# COMPACT_ATOMS: atom_id res chain seq x y z
N SER A 1 -28.34 12.24 -17.68
CA SER A 1 -29.14 11.12 -18.24
C SER A 1 -28.85 9.87 -17.40
N GLU A 2 -29.75 8.86 -17.34
CA GLU A 2 -29.46 7.57 -16.67
C GLU A 2 -28.13 6.95 -17.16
N ASN A 3 -27.78 7.20 -18.43
CA ASN A 3 -26.53 6.78 -19.03
C ASN A 3 -25.29 7.42 -18.37
N ASP A 4 -25.38 8.68 -17.95
CA ASP A 4 -24.27 9.36 -17.24
C ASP A 4 -24.07 8.78 -15.84
N THR A 5 -25.17 8.39 -15.18
CA THR A 5 -25.13 7.73 -13.88
C THR A 5 -24.44 6.36 -13.97
N PHE A 6 -24.81 5.54 -14.94
CA PHE A 6 -24.16 4.24 -15.14
C PHE A 6 -22.69 4.38 -15.55
N ARG A 7 -22.34 5.37 -16.38
CA ARG A 7 -20.92 5.67 -16.67
C ARG A 7 -20.13 6.01 -15.42
N LYS A 8 -20.71 6.80 -14.50
CA LYS A 8 -20.10 7.11 -13.21
C LYS A 8 -19.89 5.83 -12.38
N TYR A 9 -20.88 4.94 -12.35
CA TYR A 9 -20.79 3.68 -11.59
C TYR A 9 -19.66 2.80 -12.11
N VAL A 10 -19.62 2.59 -13.43
CA VAL A 10 -18.59 1.79 -14.09
C VAL A 10 -17.20 2.37 -13.84
N ALA A 11 -17.02 3.69 -13.98
CA ALA A 11 -15.73 4.32 -13.74
C ALA A 11 -15.20 4.10 -12.31
N ASN A 12 -16.09 4.13 -11.31
CA ASN A 12 -15.70 3.93 -9.90
C ASN A 12 -15.40 2.45 -9.60
N LEU A 13 -16.17 1.55 -10.18
CA LEU A 13 -15.90 0.11 -10.08
C LEU A 13 -14.59 -0.26 -10.77
N ASP A 14 -14.27 0.35 -11.91
CA ASP A 14 -13.01 0.13 -12.61
C ASP A 14 -11.80 0.58 -11.76
N LEU A 15 -11.89 1.74 -11.12
CA LEU A 15 -10.88 2.18 -10.13
C LEU A 15 -10.73 1.19 -8.97
N THR A 16 -11.85 0.70 -8.44
CA THR A 16 -11.88 -0.29 -7.36
C THR A 16 -11.15 -1.58 -7.77
N VAL A 17 -11.42 -2.08 -8.99
CA VAL A 17 -10.75 -3.26 -9.55
C VAL A 17 -9.24 -3.01 -9.72
N GLN A 18 -8.86 -1.85 -10.27
CA GLN A 18 -7.45 -1.50 -10.46
C GLN A 18 -6.69 -1.47 -9.13
N TRP A 19 -7.20 -0.80 -8.11
CA TRP A 19 -6.54 -0.72 -6.80
C TRP A 19 -6.51 -2.06 -6.07
N TYR A 20 -7.61 -2.82 -6.07
CA TYR A 20 -7.66 -4.14 -5.46
C TYR A 20 -6.64 -5.09 -6.11
N ASN A 21 -6.55 -5.10 -7.44
CA ASN A 21 -5.57 -5.91 -8.16
C ASN A 21 -4.14 -5.42 -7.91
N LYS A 22 -3.92 -4.10 -7.83
CA LYS A 22 -2.60 -3.56 -7.48
C LYS A 22 -2.16 -4.06 -6.11
N VAL A 23 -3.03 -3.99 -5.11
CA VAL A 23 -2.77 -4.52 -3.77
C VAL A 23 -2.41 -6.01 -3.87
N ARG A 24 -3.28 -6.84 -4.44
CA ARG A 24 -3.06 -8.30 -4.55
C ARG A 24 -1.81 -8.73 -5.31
N THR A 25 -1.38 -7.97 -6.30
CA THR A 25 -0.20 -8.33 -7.13
C THR A 25 1.12 -7.81 -6.57
N THR A 26 1.09 -6.77 -5.71
CA THR A 26 2.30 -6.12 -5.18
C THR A 26 2.68 -6.59 -3.79
N ILE A 27 1.79 -7.30 -3.10
CA ILE A 27 2.04 -7.88 -1.78
C ILE A 27 3.03 -9.03 -1.86
N LEU A 28 3.98 -9.04 -0.92
CA LEU A 28 4.86 -10.17 -0.66
C LEU A 28 4.22 -11.13 0.35
N GLU A 29 4.65 -12.40 0.33
CA GLU A 29 4.13 -13.43 1.25
C GLU A 29 4.22 -13.03 2.73
N VAL A 30 5.27 -12.30 3.11
CA VAL A 30 5.47 -11.81 4.49
C VAL A 30 4.61 -10.61 4.85
N GLU A 31 4.09 -9.88 3.85
CA GLU A 31 3.23 -8.71 4.05
C GLU A 31 1.75 -9.12 4.09
N TYR A 32 1.39 -10.25 3.48
CA TYR A 32 0.01 -10.72 3.37
C TYR A 32 -0.71 -10.87 4.72
N PRO A 33 -0.11 -11.49 5.76
CA PRO A 33 -0.77 -11.63 7.06
C PRO A 33 -1.12 -10.30 7.72
N LEU A 34 -0.47 -9.19 7.34
CA LEU A 34 -0.74 -7.88 7.92
C LEU A 34 -2.01 -7.22 7.37
N ILE A 35 -2.48 -7.67 6.21
CA ILE A 35 -3.63 -7.08 5.53
C ILE A 35 -4.77 -8.08 5.30
N GLU A 36 -4.59 -9.35 5.66
CA GLU A 36 -5.53 -10.44 5.42
C GLU A 36 -6.94 -10.08 5.92
N ASP A 37 -7.05 -9.59 7.15
CA ASP A 37 -8.33 -9.20 7.75
C ASP A 37 -9.04 -8.08 6.96
N GLN A 38 -8.29 -7.09 6.50
CA GLN A 38 -8.81 -5.95 5.74
C GLN A 38 -9.24 -6.37 4.33
N LEU A 39 -8.46 -7.27 3.71
CA LEU A 39 -8.80 -7.84 2.42
C LEU A 39 -10.07 -8.71 2.52
N ALA A 40 -10.20 -9.49 3.60
CA ALA A 40 -11.36 -10.32 3.85
C ALA A 40 -12.64 -9.48 4.05
N GLU A 41 -12.53 -8.34 4.75
CA GLU A 41 -13.66 -7.41 4.90
C GLU A 41 -14.13 -6.84 3.55
N ILE A 42 -13.18 -6.46 2.67
CA ILE A 42 -13.47 -6.02 1.31
C ILE A 42 -14.12 -7.15 0.50
N ASP A 43 -13.61 -8.38 0.59
CA ASP A 43 -14.15 -9.52 -0.14
C ASP A 43 -15.60 -9.83 0.30
N VAL A 44 -15.92 -9.67 1.57
CA VAL A 44 -17.30 -9.79 2.07
C VAL A 44 -18.21 -8.71 1.47
N GLN A 45 -17.75 -7.47 1.38
CA GLN A 45 -18.50 -6.38 0.73
C GLN A 45 -18.69 -6.66 -0.77
N LEU A 46 -17.66 -7.10 -1.49
CA LEU A 46 -17.76 -7.44 -2.91
C LEU A 46 -18.74 -8.60 -3.13
N LYS A 47 -18.67 -9.65 -2.32
CA LYS A 47 -19.58 -10.80 -2.40
C LYS A 47 -21.04 -10.41 -2.14
N LYS A 48 -21.30 -9.46 -1.23
CA LYS A 48 -22.66 -8.93 -1.03
C LYS A 48 -23.16 -8.19 -2.27
N ALA A 49 -22.29 -7.40 -2.91
CA ALA A 49 -22.63 -6.72 -4.16
C ALA A 49 -23.04 -7.70 -5.26
N GLU A 50 -22.27 -8.78 -5.44
CA GLU A 50 -22.53 -9.80 -6.46
C GLU A 50 -23.87 -10.54 -6.26
N ASN A 51 -24.25 -10.82 -5.01
CA ASN A 51 -25.39 -11.70 -4.71
C ASN A 51 -26.71 -10.95 -4.49
N THR A 52 -26.67 -9.68 -4.08
CA THR A 52 -27.88 -8.98 -3.60
C THR A 52 -28.14 -7.62 -4.23
N LEU A 53 -27.16 -6.98 -4.87
CA LEU A 53 -27.34 -5.66 -5.45
C LEU A 53 -27.59 -5.73 -6.96
N ASN A 54 -28.45 -4.84 -7.44
CA ASN A 54 -28.62 -4.55 -8.85
C ASN A 54 -28.43 -3.04 -9.11
N TRP A 55 -28.25 -2.66 -10.37
CA TRP A 55 -27.98 -1.27 -10.76
C TRP A 55 -29.12 -0.29 -10.48
N GLN A 56 -30.32 -0.80 -10.19
CA GLN A 56 -31.52 -0.02 -9.88
C GLN A 56 -31.84 -0.02 -8.37
N SER A 57 -30.98 -0.65 -7.55
CA SER A 57 -31.21 -0.75 -6.11
C SER A 57 -31.02 0.61 -5.45
N ASP A 58 -31.90 0.94 -4.51
CA ASP A 58 -31.77 2.16 -3.72
C ASP A 58 -30.44 2.14 -2.95
N GLY A 59 -29.68 3.23 -3.07
CA GLY A 59 -28.38 3.37 -2.40
C GLY A 59 -27.21 2.66 -3.07
N VAL A 60 -27.37 2.10 -4.28
CA VAL A 60 -26.27 1.43 -5.02
C VAL A 60 -25.06 2.34 -5.23
N TRP A 61 -25.28 3.64 -5.47
CA TRP A 61 -24.19 4.61 -5.60
C TRP A 61 -23.37 4.73 -4.33
N ALA A 62 -24.02 4.88 -3.18
CA ALA A 62 -23.35 5.01 -1.89
C ALA A 62 -22.56 3.73 -1.56
N TYR A 63 -23.08 2.56 -1.96
CA TYR A 63 -22.39 1.29 -1.81
C TYR A 63 -21.12 1.20 -2.66
N ILE A 64 -21.21 1.59 -3.95
CA ILE A 64 -20.06 1.63 -4.86
C ILE A 64 -18.99 2.59 -4.33
N GLU A 65 -19.41 3.77 -3.89
CA GLU A 65 -18.53 4.78 -3.32
C GLU A 65 -17.83 4.28 -2.05
N GLN A 66 -18.57 3.66 -1.12
CA GLN A 66 -18.00 3.08 0.09
C GLN A 66 -17.01 1.95 -0.23
N THR A 67 -17.36 1.04 -1.15
CA THR A 67 -16.49 -0.08 -1.53
C THR A 67 -15.19 0.44 -2.15
N ARG A 68 -15.31 1.42 -3.05
CA ARG A 68 -14.17 2.12 -3.67
C ARG A 68 -13.26 2.72 -2.61
N ASP A 69 -13.82 3.44 -1.65
CA ASP A 69 -13.05 4.16 -0.64
C ASP A 69 -12.33 3.21 0.33
N HIS A 70 -12.96 2.08 0.70
CA HIS A 70 -12.29 1.04 1.49
C HIS A 70 -11.08 0.44 0.76
N VAL A 71 -11.23 0.12 -0.53
CA VAL A 71 -10.12 -0.42 -1.34
C VAL A 71 -9.01 0.62 -1.50
N HIS A 72 -9.37 1.89 -1.72
CA HIS A 72 -8.40 2.98 -1.83
C HIS A 72 -7.64 3.23 -0.52
N ASP A 73 -8.30 3.19 0.64
CA ASP A 73 -7.65 3.33 1.95
C ASP A 73 -6.60 2.22 2.15
N LEU A 74 -6.98 0.97 1.87
CA LEU A 74 -6.08 -0.17 1.97
C LEU A 74 -4.86 0.00 1.05
N GLU A 75 -5.10 0.33 -0.22
CA GLU A 75 -4.03 0.56 -1.20
C GLU A 75 -3.07 1.67 -0.75
N THR A 76 -3.61 2.80 -0.29
CA THR A 76 -2.82 3.95 0.16
C THR A 76 -1.95 3.58 1.35
N ARG A 77 -2.49 2.82 2.31
CA ARG A 77 -1.75 2.39 3.51
C ARG A 77 -0.65 1.39 3.17
N VAL A 78 -0.93 0.43 2.28
CA VAL A 78 0.06 -0.53 1.78
C VAL A 78 1.20 0.21 1.07
N GLN A 79 0.87 1.13 0.17
CA GLN A 79 1.89 1.91 -0.56
C GLN A 79 2.76 2.72 0.41
N LYS A 80 2.14 3.45 1.36
CA LYS A 80 2.89 4.21 2.38
C LYS A 80 3.80 3.30 3.22
N SER A 81 3.33 2.11 3.61
CA SER A 81 4.15 1.16 4.37
C SER A 81 5.38 0.72 3.58
N LYS A 82 5.22 0.42 2.29
CA LYS A 82 6.32 0.06 1.39
C LYS A 82 7.31 1.22 1.23
N ASP A 83 6.83 2.42 0.98
CA ASP A 83 7.67 3.61 0.82
C ASP A 83 8.51 3.88 2.08
N ASN A 84 7.90 3.77 3.26
CA ASN A 84 8.60 3.91 4.54
C ASN A 84 9.70 2.86 4.73
N VAL A 85 9.43 1.59 4.38
CA VAL A 85 10.42 0.51 4.45
C VAL A 85 11.58 0.76 3.50
N GLU A 86 11.31 1.26 2.29
CA GLU A 86 12.36 1.65 1.35
C GLU A 86 13.22 2.81 1.87
N GLU A 87 12.62 3.81 2.50
CA GLU A 87 13.34 4.93 3.10
C GLU A 87 14.25 4.46 4.25
N ILE A 88 13.75 3.60 5.13
CA ILE A 88 14.55 2.98 6.20
C ILE A 88 15.74 2.21 5.60
N LYS A 89 15.53 1.45 4.53
CA LYS A 89 16.61 0.73 3.84
C LYS A 89 17.65 1.69 3.25
N LYS A 90 17.25 2.82 2.68
CA LYS A 90 18.17 3.85 2.15
C LYS A 90 19.01 4.47 3.28
N ILE A 91 18.39 4.79 4.42
CA ILE A 91 19.09 5.32 5.60
C ILE A 91 20.10 4.28 6.11
N MET A 92 19.65 3.04 6.33
CA MET A 92 20.51 1.94 6.79
C MET A 92 21.70 1.68 5.84
N THR A 93 21.49 1.79 4.53
CA THR A 93 22.57 1.64 3.54
C THR A 93 23.60 2.76 3.64
N THR A 94 23.17 3.97 3.98
CA THR A 94 24.09 5.10 4.22
C THR A 94 24.94 4.84 5.46
N TRP A 95 24.32 4.35 6.53
CA TRP A 95 25.03 3.98 7.76
C TRP A 95 25.99 2.80 7.55
N SER A 96 25.57 1.76 6.80
CA SER A 96 26.43 0.60 6.54
C SER A 96 27.67 0.93 5.71
N LYS A 97 27.60 1.98 4.89
CA LYS A 97 28.74 2.46 4.08
C LYS A 97 29.71 3.33 4.87
N THR A 98 29.31 3.83 6.04
CA THR A 98 30.16 4.64 6.90
C THR A 98 30.83 3.72 7.94
N PRO A 99 32.16 3.53 7.90
CA PRO A 99 32.87 2.85 8.97
C PRO A 99 32.67 3.60 10.30
N LEU A 100 32.32 2.88 11.37
CA LEU A 100 32.23 3.46 12.72
C LEU A 100 33.61 3.89 13.26
N PHE A 101 34.66 3.27 12.75
CA PHE A 101 36.04 3.53 13.13
C PHE A 101 36.88 3.72 11.86
N GLU A 102 37.56 4.85 11.76
CA GLU A 102 38.48 5.14 10.67
C GLU A 102 39.87 5.50 11.23
N ARG A 103 40.91 5.32 10.41
CA ARG A 103 42.26 5.79 10.75
C ARG A 103 42.43 7.17 10.12
N LYS A 104 42.49 8.23 10.94
CA LYS A 104 42.52 9.63 10.48
C LYS A 104 43.66 9.99 9.53
N ASP A 105 44.80 9.28 9.59
CA ASP A 105 46.02 9.68 8.90
C ASP A 105 46.51 8.72 7.80
N GLU A 106 45.71 7.72 7.38
CA GLU A 106 46.12 6.62 6.46
C GLU A 106 47.39 5.83 6.88
N LYS A 107 47.99 6.18 8.02
CA LYS A 107 49.14 5.51 8.60
C LYS A 107 48.69 4.25 9.33
N TYR A 108 49.29 3.13 8.94
CA TYR A 108 49.05 1.80 9.53
C TYR A 108 49.40 1.70 11.02
N ASP A 109 50.11 2.70 11.56
CA ASP A 109 50.56 2.74 12.96
C ASP A 109 49.58 3.46 13.89
N CYS A 110 48.59 4.18 13.34
CA CYS A 110 47.61 4.94 14.13
C CYS A 110 46.45 4.05 14.58
N LEU A 111 46.05 4.15 15.85
CA LEU A 111 44.88 3.45 16.39
C LEU A 111 43.59 3.86 15.66
N LEU A 112 42.65 2.92 15.57
CA LEU A 112 41.29 3.20 15.11
C LEU A 112 40.62 4.19 16.05
N GLN A 113 40.08 5.28 15.51
CA GLN A 113 39.36 6.30 16.28
C GLN A 113 37.89 6.32 15.86
N VAL A 114 37.00 6.50 16.83
CA VAL A 114 35.61 6.92 16.54
C VAL A 114 35.69 8.39 16.18
N ASP A 115 35.15 8.77 15.03
CA ASP A 115 35.09 10.17 14.66
C ASP A 115 34.00 10.87 15.49
N ASP A 116 34.27 12.05 16.06
CA ASP A 116 33.36 12.83 16.94
C ASP A 116 32.22 13.51 16.14
N ARG A 117 31.55 12.76 15.25
CA ARG A 117 30.48 13.27 14.37
C ARG A 117 29.25 13.79 15.11
#